data_AF-A0A1G2CJL5-F1
#
_entry.id   AF-A0A1G2CJL5-F1
#
_cell.length_a   1.000
_cell.length_b   1.000
_cell.length_c   1.000
_cell.angle_alpha   90.00
_cell.angle_beta   90.00
_cell.angle_gamma   90.00
#
_symmetry.space_group_name_H-M   'P 1'
#
loop_
_entity.id
_entity.type
_entity.pdbx_description
1 polymer ?
#
loop_
_entity_poly.entity_id
_entity_poly.type
_entity_poly.pdbx_seq_one_letter_code
_entity_poly.pdbx_strand_id
1 'polypeptide(L)'
;MISSHWLGDFDLSGGTGRMSAAGRRERTMDQPVFGVWEIFPKLTEVIRLAHVEYEMGATGHDFGQHTFAVAQVALIIAENEIVGRIAAAAGTCHNADRMLQKRLGVGKRDIPEKHVISLIRGWLEESGEISDADEKKIVRAVLLHSEPNLEDGDEVLVALQDADRVVCSMAENVMTTAQFWTELPAIDPRWLGHDPAAHSYKDPRSVLKHLECRYDWIDPASRVCVRLPKARALLERRVRFLQAYIAEVEDQRAEIGLWPYPLGS
;
A
#
# COMPACT_ATOMS: atom_id res chain seq x y z
N MET A 1 -27.76 -28.61 45.87
CA MET A 1 -26.57 -28.16 46.61
C MET A 1 -25.37 -28.31 45.69
N ILE A 2 -25.00 -27.25 44.98
CA ILE A 2 -23.80 -27.20 44.14
C ILE A 2 -22.81 -26.33 44.91
N SER A 3 -21.70 -26.93 45.33
CA SER A 3 -20.64 -26.27 46.09
C SER A 3 -19.69 -25.59 45.11
N SER A 4 -19.60 -24.27 45.25
CA SER A 4 -18.72 -23.36 44.55
C SER A 4 -17.40 -23.22 45.31
N HIS A 5 -16.28 -23.69 44.76
CA HIS A 5 -14.93 -23.34 45.19
C HIS A 5 -14.08 -23.12 43.94
N TRP A 6 -13.77 -21.86 43.63
CA TRP A 6 -12.56 -21.40 42.93
C TRP A 6 -12.61 -19.87 42.85
N LEU A 7 -12.16 -19.22 43.92
CA LEU A 7 -11.68 -17.83 43.92
C LEU A 7 -10.49 -17.81 44.88
N GLY A 8 -9.29 -17.93 44.32
CA GLY A 8 -8.05 -17.65 45.02
C GLY A 8 -7.77 -16.16 44.91
N ASP A 9 -7.51 -15.54 46.06
CA ASP A 9 -7.25 -14.12 46.24
C ASP A 9 -6.07 -13.63 45.37
N PHE A 10 -6.34 -12.68 44.49
CA PHE A 10 -5.30 -11.86 43.86
C PHE A 10 -5.03 -10.65 44.74
N ASP A 11 -3.85 -10.66 45.35
CA ASP A 11 -3.25 -9.55 46.09
C ASP A 11 -3.06 -8.32 45.18
N LEU A 12 -3.71 -7.20 45.53
CA LEU A 12 -3.64 -5.91 44.83
C LEU A 12 -2.68 -4.93 45.51
N SER A 13 -1.64 -5.40 46.18
CA SER A 13 -0.63 -4.54 46.81
C SER A 13 0.75 -4.64 46.14
N GLY A 14 0.84 -4.12 44.92
CA GLY A 14 2.10 -4.07 44.17
C GLY A 14 2.26 -2.82 43.32
N GLY A 15 2.88 -1.79 43.89
CA GLY A 15 3.68 -0.77 43.19
C GLY A 15 3.00 0.01 42.06
N THR A 16 2.62 1.26 42.34
CA THR A 16 2.34 2.29 41.33
C THR A 16 3.62 2.74 40.61
N GLY A 17 4.27 1.81 39.90
CA GLY A 17 5.25 2.12 38.88
C GLY A 17 4.52 2.58 37.63
N ARG A 18 4.33 3.90 37.48
CA ARG A 18 4.00 4.49 36.18
C ARG A 18 5.02 3.96 35.16
N MET A 19 4.59 3.05 34.28
CA MET A 19 5.35 2.73 33.07
C MET A 19 5.51 4.06 32.32
N SER A 20 6.72 4.61 32.34
CA SER A 20 7.05 5.77 31.53
C SER A 20 6.82 5.39 30.07
N ALA A 21 6.12 6.24 29.33
CA ALA A 21 6.05 6.19 27.88
C ALA A 21 7.44 6.44 27.27
N ALA A 22 8.35 5.47 27.40
CA ALA A 22 9.65 5.44 26.78
C ALA A 22 9.50 4.66 25.47
N GLY A 23 9.64 5.36 24.35
CA GLY A 23 9.57 4.76 23.02
C GLY A 23 8.83 5.57 21.97
N ARG A 24 8.47 6.84 22.22
CA ARG A 24 8.15 7.74 21.11
C ARG A 24 9.48 8.02 20.39
N ARG A 25 9.73 7.29 19.30
CA ARG A 25 10.92 7.51 18.45
C ARG A 25 10.99 9.00 18.14
N GLU A 26 12.04 9.66 18.63
CA GLU A 26 12.39 10.99 18.14
C GLU A 26 12.47 10.89 16.62
N ARG A 27 11.66 11.71 15.93
CA ARG A 27 11.79 11.87 14.48
C ARG A 27 13.10 12.61 14.26
N THR A 28 14.20 11.89 14.10
CA THR A 28 15.40 12.42 13.46
C THR A 28 15.15 12.45 11.96
N MET A 29 14.37 13.44 11.52
CA MET A 29 14.34 13.85 10.12
C MET A 29 15.05 15.19 10.07
N ASP A 30 16.35 15.17 9.74
CA ASP A 30 17.22 16.35 9.67
C ASP A 30 16.84 17.32 8.53
N GLN A 31 15.72 17.08 7.83
CA GLN A 31 15.16 17.97 6.83
C GLN A 31 13.64 18.09 6.98
N PRO A 32 13.07 19.30 6.78
CA PRO A 32 11.63 19.47 6.69
C PRO A 32 11.12 18.67 5.49
N VAL A 33 10.30 17.65 5.75
CA VAL A 33 9.54 16.98 4.69
C VAL A 33 8.30 17.82 4.46
N PHE A 34 8.33 18.67 3.43
CA PHE A 34 7.14 19.40 2.99
C PHE A 34 6.05 18.39 2.59
N GLY A 35 4.81 18.70 2.99
CA GLY A 35 3.65 17.97 2.55
C GLY A 35 3.45 18.14 1.05
N VAL A 36 3.00 17.10 0.34
CA VAL A 36 2.62 17.21 -1.08
C VAL A 36 1.67 18.39 -1.32
N TRP A 37 0.76 18.65 -0.37
CA TRP A 37 -0.18 19.77 -0.41
C TRP A 37 0.45 21.15 -0.28
N GLU A 38 1.67 21.25 0.25
CA GLU A 38 2.43 22.51 0.32
C GLU A 38 3.17 22.77 -1.00
N ILE A 39 3.57 21.71 -1.70
CA ILE A 39 4.28 21.78 -2.99
C ILE A 39 3.30 21.99 -4.15
N PHE A 40 2.16 21.31 -4.12
CA PHE A 40 1.14 21.35 -5.17
C PHE A 40 -0.26 21.61 -4.57
N PRO A 41 -0.50 22.77 -3.95
CA PRO A 41 -1.77 23.07 -3.29
C PRO A 41 -2.98 23.02 -4.24
N LYS A 42 -2.84 23.48 -5.49
CA LYS A 42 -3.97 23.48 -6.44
C LYS A 42 -4.25 22.09 -6.98
N LEU A 43 -3.22 21.35 -7.39
CA LEU A 43 -3.37 19.97 -7.84
C LEU A 43 -3.97 19.10 -6.74
N THR A 44 -3.52 19.31 -5.49
CA THR A 44 -4.10 18.66 -4.32
C THR A 44 -5.60 18.87 -4.22
N GLU A 45 -6.07 20.11 -4.38
CA GLU A 45 -7.49 20.43 -4.31
C GLU A 45 -8.29 19.84 -5.48
N VAL A 46 -7.77 19.96 -6.71
CA VAL A 46 -8.39 19.37 -7.91
C VAL A 46 -8.58 17.86 -7.74
N ILE A 47 -7.53 17.15 -7.30
CA ILE A 47 -7.59 15.71 -7.08
C ILE A 47 -8.52 15.36 -5.91
N ARG A 48 -8.55 16.15 -4.83
CA ARG A 48 -9.45 15.94 -3.70
C ARG A 48 -10.91 16.01 -4.15
N LEU A 49 -11.26 17.03 -4.93
CA LEU A 49 -12.60 17.21 -5.49
C LEU A 49 -12.96 16.07 -6.43
N ALA A 50 -12.02 15.61 -7.27
CA ALA A 50 -12.23 14.44 -8.12
C ALA A 50 -12.51 13.17 -7.30
N HIS A 51 -11.77 12.90 -6.21
CA HIS A 51 -12.05 11.74 -5.36
C HIS A 51 -13.45 11.79 -4.73
N VAL A 52 -13.96 12.99 -4.41
CA VAL A 52 -15.33 13.17 -3.93
C VAL A 52 -16.35 12.91 -5.05
N GLU A 53 -16.15 13.50 -6.23
CA GLU A 53 -17.02 13.35 -7.40
C GLU A 53 -17.14 11.89 -7.87
N TYR A 54 -16.05 11.13 -7.80
CA TYR A 54 -16.00 9.71 -8.16
C TYR A 54 -16.30 8.78 -6.97
N GLU A 55 -16.67 9.34 -5.81
CA GLU A 55 -17.03 8.61 -4.60
C GLU A 55 -15.93 7.62 -4.12
N MET A 56 -14.66 7.98 -4.24
CA MET A 56 -13.53 7.07 -3.97
C MET A 56 -13.25 6.79 -2.49
N GLY A 57 -14.09 7.29 -1.57
CA GLY A 57 -13.91 7.15 -0.13
C GLY A 57 -13.87 5.69 0.34
N ALA A 58 -12.88 5.35 1.17
CA ALA A 58 -12.70 4.02 1.80
C ALA A 58 -12.62 2.83 0.82
N THR A 59 -12.18 3.06 -0.41
CA THR A 59 -12.07 2.01 -1.46
C THR A 59 -10.70 1.32 -1.50
N GLY A 60 -9.81 1.63 -0.56
CA GLY A 60 -8.39 1.27 -0.63
C GLY A 60 -7.57 2.10 -1.63
N HIS A 61 -8.24 2.89 -2.48
CA HIS A 61 -7.65 3.89 -3.37
C HIS A 61 -8.21 5.29 -3.08
N ASP A 62 -8.50 5.57 -1.82
CA ASP A 62 -9.00 6.88 -1.41
C ASP A 62 -7.88 7.94 -1.43
N PHE A 63 -8.33 9.19 -1.38
CA PHE A 63 -7.48 10.36 -1.50
C PHE A 63 -6.36 10.38 -0.44
N GLY A 64 -6.72 10.20 0.83
CA GLY A 64 -5.80 10.44 1.95
C GLY A 64 -4.89 9.25 2.23
N GLN A 65 -5.45 8.05 2.29
CA GLN A 65 -4.73 6.86 2.74
C GLN A 65 -3.79 6.30 1.68
N HIS A 66 -4.20 6.32 0.41
CA HIS A 66 -3.44 5.72 -0.67
C HIS A 66 -2.85 6.77 -1.61
N THR A 67 -3.67 7.54 -2.32
CA THR A 67 -3.20 8.49 -3.34
C THR A 67 -2.15 9.45 -2.78
N PHE A 68 -2.45 10.10 -1.66
CA PHE A 68 -1.54 11.07 -1.05
C PHE A 68 -0.34 10.44 -0.36
N ALA A 69 -0.50 9.25 0.22
CA ALA A 69 0.62 8.51 0.77
C ALA A 69 1.63 8.15 -0.33
N VAL A 70 1.16 7.74 -1.52
CA VAL A 70 2.03 7.42 -2.67
C VAL A 70 2.79 8.65 -3.11
N ALA A 71 2.09 9.78 -3.31
CA ALA A 71 2.73 11.05 -3.67
C ALA A 71 3.79 11.48 -2.63
N GLN A 72 3.48 11.37 -1.33
CA GLN A 72 4.41 11.75 -0.28
C GLN A 72 5.62 10.83 -0.19
N VAL A 73 5.42 9.53 -0.35
CA VAL A 73 6.52 8.56 -0.37
C VAL A 73 7.42 8.80 -1.58
N ALA A 74 6.86 9.13 -2.75
CA ALA A 74 7.64 9.45 -3.94
C ALA A 74 8.63 10.61 -3.70
N LEU A 75 8.21 11.68 -3.00
CA LEU A 75 9.11 12.77 -2.57
C LEU A 75 10.26 12.27 -1.69
N ILE A 76 9.94 11.38 -0.74
CA ILE A 76 10.90 10.91 0.28
C ILE A 76 11.96 10.00 -0.35
N ILE A 77 11.53 9.08 -1.21
CA ILE A 77 12.39 8.00 -1.72
C ILE A 77 13.23 8.40 -2.93
N ALA A 78 12.81 9.43 -3.68
CA ALA A 78 13.56 9.89 -4.83
C ALA A 78 14.98 10.35 -4.42
N GLU A 79 15.93 10.08 -5.32
CA GLU A 79 17.33 10.50 -5.15
C GLU A 79 17.56 11.94 -5.63
N ASN A 80 16.74 12.38 -6.58
CA ASN A 80 16.75 13.72 -7.14
C ASN A 80 15.45 14.46 -6.77
N GLU A 81 15.56 15.68 -6.26
CA GLU A 81 14.41 16.48 -5.81
C GLU A 81 13.41 16.79 -6.94
N ILE A 82 13.91 17.10 -8.15
CA ILE A 82 13.07 17.37 -9.32
C ILE A 82 12.31 16.10 -9.71
N VAL A 83 12.99 14.95 -9.76
CA VAL A 83 12.34 13.66 -10.02
C VAL A 83 11.27 13.37 -8.96
N GLY A 84 11.60 13.57 -7.68
CA GLY A 84 10.67 13.40 -6.57
C GLY A 84 9.43 14.26 -6.72
N ARG A 85 9.58 15.54 -7.09
CA ARG A 85 8.45 16.45 -7.32
C ARG A 85 7.55 15.99 -8.47
N ILE A 86 8.13 15.59 -9.61
CA ILE A 86 7.36 15.11 -10.76
C ILE A 86 6.67 13.77 -10.42
N ALA A 87 7.37 12.86 -9.76
CA ALA A 87 6.82 11.57 -9.32
C ALA A 87 5.72 11.74 -8.27
N ALA A 88 5.80 12.76 -7.42
CA ALA A 88 4.76 13.10 -6.45
C ALA A 88 3.50 13.62 -7.15
N ALA A 89 3.63 14.52 -8.13
CA ALA A 89 2.51 14.93 -8.97
C ALA A 89 1.89 13.73 -9.69
N ALA A 90 2.71 12.84 -10.25
CA ALA A 90 2.22 11.58 -10.83
C ALA A 90 1.50 10.70 -9.80
N GLY A 91 2.03 10.61 -8.58
CA GLY A 91 1.39 9.94 -7.44
C GLY A 91 0.04 10.55 -7.07
N THR A 92 -0.16 11.86 -7.20
CA THR A 92 -1.50 12.45 -6.96
C THR A 92 -2.52 12.06 -8.05
N CYS A 93 -2.05 11.78 -9.27
CA CYS A 93 -2.91 11.46 -10.41
C CYS A 93 -3.07 9.95 -10.67
N HIS A 94 -2.30 9.07 -10.00
CA HIS A 94 -2.13 7.68 -10.45
C HIS A 94 -3.40 6.82 -10.41
N ASN A 95 -4.41 7.21 -9.63
CA ASN A 95 -5.70 6.52 -9.51
C ASN A 95 -6.74 6.93 -10.56
N ALA A 96 -6.34 7.66 -11.61
CA ALA A 96 -7.22 8.04 -12.72
C ALA A 96 -7.93 6.84 -13.37
N ASP A 97 -7.21 5.73 -13.57
CA ASP A 97 -7.79 4.50 -14.09
C ASP A 97 -8.83 3.92 -13.14
N ARG A 98 -8.59 3.90 -11.82
CA ARG A 98 -9.54 3.38 -10.82
C ARG A 98 -10.81 4.21 -10.71
N MET A 99 -10.68 5.53 -10.81
CA MET A 99 -11.83 6.43 -10.86
C MET A 99 -12.71 6.14 -12.09
N LEU A 100 -12.08 6.04 -13.27
CA LEU A 100 -12.79 5.70 -14.50
C LEU A 100 -13.39 4.29 -14.44
N GLN A 101 -12.68 3.33 -13.83
CA GLN A 101 -13.17 1.98 -13.60
C GLN A 101 -14.49 1.98 -12.86
N LYS A 102 -14.54 2.71 -11.74
CA LYS A 102 -15.73 2.83 -10.89
C LYS A 102 -16.87 3.53 -11.64
N ARG A 103 -16.59 4.66 -12.30
CA ARG A 103 -17.60 5.43 -13.04
C ARG A 103 -18.22 4.65 -14.19
N LEU A 104 -17.42 3.88 -14.92
CA LEU A 104 -17.86 3.15 -16.11
C LEU A 104 -18.39 1.76 -15.77
N GLY A 105 -18.12 1.23 -14.57
CA GLY A 105 -18.52 -0.11 -14.16
C GLY A 105 -17.83 -1.23 -14.97
N VAL A 106 -16.59 -0.99 -15.41
CA VAL A 106 -15.83 -1.92 -16.28
C VAL A 106 -14.63 -2.53 -15.54
N GLY A 107 -14.02 -3.57 -16.13
CA GLY A 107 -12.75 -4.10 -15.63
C GLY A 107 -11.60 -3.11 -15.86
N LYS A 108 -10.53 -3.21 -15.05
CA LYS A 108 -9.33 -2.35 -15.18
C LYS A 108 -8.78 -2.28 -16.61
N ARG A 109 -8.75 -3.43 -17.30
CA ARG A 109 -8.17 -3.55 -18.66
C ARG A 109 -9.08 -3.02 -19.76
N ASP A 110 -10.31 -2.69 -19.44
CA ASP A 110 -11.32 -2.28 -20.41
C ASP A 110 -11.41 -0.74 -20.52
N ILE A 111 -10.59 -0.02 -19.75
CA ILE A 111 -10.55 1.44 -19.76
C ILE A 111 -9.63 1.90 -20.88
N PRO A 112 -10.13 2.66 -21.87
CA PRO A 112 -9.29 3.19 -22.92
C PRO A 112 -8.24 4.17 -22.35
N GLU A 113 -6.95 3.95 -22.65
CA GLU A 113 -5.86 4.84 -22.21
C GLU A 113 -6.13 6.30 -22.52
N LYS A 114 -6.74 6.61 -23.68
CA LYS A 114 -7.11 7.98 -24.07
C LYS A 114 -7.98 8.70 -23.03
N HIS A 115 -8.85 7.98 -22.31
CA HIS A 115 -9.68 8.57 -21.26
C HIS A 115 -8.86 8.86 -20.01
N VAL A 116 -7.96 7.94 -19.64
CA VAL A 116 -7.01 8.12 -18.53
C VAL A 116 -6.13 9.35 -18.79
N ILE A 117 -5.54 9.44 -19.98
CA ILE A 117 -4.71 10.58 -20.42
C ILE A 117 -5.51 11.89 -20.36
N SER A 118 -6.72 11.91 -20.92
CA SER A 118 -7.55 13.11 -20.94
C SER A 118 -7.90 13.58 -19.53
N LEU A 119 -8.18 12.65 -18.61
CA LEU A 119 -8.52 12.99 -17.23
C LEU A 119 -7.30 13.57 -16.49
N ILE A 120 -6.14 12.93 -16.60
CA ILE A 120 -4.89 13.40 -15.99
C ILE A 120 -4.54 14.80 -16.51
N ARG A 121 -4.57 14.99 -17.83
CA ARG A 121 -4.28 16.29 -18.45
C ARG A 121 -5.23 17.38 -17.96
N GLY A 122 -6.52 17.08 -17.87
CA GLY A 122 -7.50 18.02 -17.32
C GLY A 122 -7.14 18.47 -15.90
N TRP A 123 -6.75 17.54 -15.02
CA TRP A 123 -6.34 17.89 -13.67
C TRP A 123 -5.05 18.72 -13.62
N LEU A 124 -4.07 18.35 -14.43
CA LEU A 124 -2.78 19.06 -14.49
C LEU A 124 -2.97 20.48 -15.06
N GLU A 125 -3.75 20.64 -16.12
CA GLU A 125 -4.11 21.92 -16.73
C GLU A 125 -4.87 22.81 -15.74
N GLU A 126 -5.90 22.28 -15.07
CA GLU A 126 -6.69 23.01 -14.08
C GLU A 126 -5.83 23.49 -12.89
N SER A 127 -4.86 22.68 -12.46
CA SER A 127 -3.92 23.10 -11.40
C SER A 127 -3.05 24.28 -11.82
N GLY A 128 -2.59 24.31 -13.07
CA GLY A 128 -1.60 25.29 -13.57
C GLY A 128 -0.24 25.25 -12.85
N GLU A 129 0.08 24.17 -12.14
CA GLU A 129 1.31 24.04 -11.33
C GLU A 129 2.42 23.24 -12.03
N ILE A 130 2.11 22.62 -13.17
CA ILE A 130 2.97 21.65 -13.87
C ILE A 130 3.31 22.15 -15.27
N SER A 131 4.57 21.97 -15.69
CA SER A 131 5.03 22.33 -17.03
C SER A 131 4.65 21.25 -18.06
N ASP A 132 4.49 21.62 -19.34
CA ASP A 132 4.24 20.66 -20.43
C ASP A 132 5.29 19.53 -20.52
N ALA A 133 6.54 19.84 -20.18
CA ALA A 133 7.63 18.87 -20.20
C ALA A 133 7.46 17.82 -19.09
N ASP A 134 7.01 18.25 -17.92
CA ASP A 134 6.77 17.37 -16.77
C ASP A 134 5.44 16.63 -16.91
N GLU A 135 4.42 17.24 -17.51
CA GLU A 135 3.15 16.59 -17.84
C GLU A 135 3.36 15.29 -18.61
N LYS A 136 4.20 15.32 -19.65
CA LYS A 136 4.49 14.12 -20.47
C LYS A 136 5.09 12.99 -19.64
N LYS A 137 5.97 13.31 -18.68
CA LYS A 137 6.57 12.33 -17.77
C LYS A 137 5.55 11.80 -16.79
N ILE A 138 4.69 12.66 -16.24
CA ILE A 138 3.61 12.29 -15.33
C ILE A 138 2.64 11.33 -16.00
N VAL A 139 2.13 11.68 -17.19
CA VAL A 139 1.18 10.84 -17.94
C VAL A 139 1.81 9.46 -18.22
N ARG A 140 3.05 9.43 -18.71
CA ARG A 140 3.75 8.15 -18.95
C ARG A 140 3.88 7.32 -17.66
N ALA A 141 4.31 7.94 -16.56
CA ALA A 141 4.47 7.26 -15.29
C ALA A 141 3.15 6.67 -14.78
N VAL A 142 2.05 7.44 -14.85
CA VAL A 142 0.72 6.98 -14.42
C VAL A 142 0.21 5.82 -15.28
N LEU A 143 0.40 5.84 -16.60
CA LEU A 143 -0.06 4.73 -17.44
C LEU A 143 0.68 3.41 -17.16
N LEU A 144 1.95 3.50 -16.74
CA LEU A 144 2.83 2.33 -16.62
C LEU A 144 3.09 1.88 -15.18
N HIS A 145 2.63 2.62 -14.16
CA HIS A 145 3.02 2.35 -12.77
C HIS A 145 2.66 0.94 -12.29
N SER A 146 1.52 0.40 -12.74
CA SER A 146 1.07 -0.92 -12.30
C SER A 146 1.72 -2.11 -13.01
N GLU A 147 2.56 -1.84 -14.02
CA GLU A 147 3.26 -2.88 -14.78
C GLU A 147 4.51 -3.41 -14.05
N PRO A 148 5.06 -4.57 -14.46
CA PRO A 148 6.40 -4.97 -14.04
C PRO A 148 7.44 -3.90 -14.40
N ASN A 149 8.59 -3.94 -13.73
CA ASN A 149 9.70 -3.05 -14.03
C ASN A 149 10.10 -3.22 -15.50
N LEU A 150 10.21 -2.08 -16.18
CA LEU A 150 10.76 -1.98 -17.52
C LEU A 150 12.28 -1.76 -17.44
N GLU A 151 13.02 -2.35 -18.39
CA GLU A 151 14.47 -2.15 -18.49
C GLU A 151 14.84 -0.69 -18.81
N ASP A 152 13.97 0.00 -19.57
CA ASP A 152 14.10 1.40 -19.97
C ASP A 152 13.20 2.35 -19.16
N GLY A 153 12.81 1.94 -17.94
CA GLY A 153 11.98 2.78 -17.06
C GLY A 153 12.70 4.09 -16.69
N ASP A 154 12.07 5.23 -16.99
CA ASP A 154 12.59 6.54 -16.59
C ASP A 154 12.50 6.75 -15.06
N GLU A 155 13.31 7.67 -14.53
CA GLU A 155 13.45 7.90 -13.08
C GLU A 155 12.12 8.28 -12.40
N VAL A 156 11.19 8.95 -13.10
CA VAL A 156 9.88 9.33 -12.55
C VAL A 156 8.99 8.10 -12.44
N LEU A 157 8.94 7.26 -13.47
CA LEU A 157 8.25 5.97 -13.42
C LEU A 157 8.84 5.10 -12.31
N VAL A 158 10.17 5.03 -12.19
CA VAL A 158 10.85 4.25 -11.15
C VAL A 158 10.40 4.70 -9.76
N ALA A 159 10.45 6.00 -9.49
CA ALA A 159 10.05 6.56 -8.20
C ALA A 159 8.56 6.33 -7.89
N LEU A 160 7.67 6.47 -8.88
CA LEU A 160 6.24 6.22 -8.69
C LEU A 160 5.95 4.74 -8.37
N GLN A 161 6.51 3.81 -9.15
CA GLN A 161 6.31 2.37 -8.95
C GLN A 161 6.79 1.91 -7.57
N ASP A 162 7.96 2.39 -7.16
CA ASP A 162 8.52 2.04 -5.86
C ASP A 162 7.72 2.67 -4.72
N ALA A 163 7.24 3.91 -4.88
CA ALA A 163 6.41 4.58 -3.88
C ALA A 163 5.08 3.84 -3.66
N ASP A 164 4.43 3.43 -4.76
CA ASP A 164 3.18 2.67 -4.73
C ASP A 164 3.35 1.34 -3.95
N ARG A 165 4.36 0.55 -4.30
CA ARG A 165 4.69 -0.71 -3.60
C ARG A 165 5.03 -0.50 -2.13
N VAL A 166 5.77 0.56 -1.82
CA VAL A 166 6.07 0.94 -0.44
C VAL A 166 4.76 1.19 0.30
N VAL A 167 3.87 2.05 -0.21
CA VAL A 167 2.57 2.36 0.43
C VAL A 167 1.69 1.12 0.57
N CYS A 168 1.59 0.27 -0.44
CA CYS A 168 0.85 -1.00 -0.39
C CYS A 168 1.45 -2.04 0.59
N SER A 169 2.57 -1.73 1.23
CA SER A 169 3.19 -2.54 2.29
C SER A 169 3.12 -1.86 3.67
N MET A 170 2.44 -0.72 3.81
CA MET A 170 2.20 -0.12 5.14
C MET A 170 1.34 -1.05 6.00
N ALA A 171 1.46 -0.94 7.33
CA ALA A 171 0.87 -1.89 8.27
C ALA A 171 -0.68 -1.97 8.16
N GLU A 172 -1.33 -0.85 7.88
CA GLU A 172 -2.77 -0.78 7.65
C GLU A 172 -3.23 -1.61 6.42
N ASN A 173 -2.33 -1.94 5.49
CA ASN A 173 -2.68 -2.77 4.33
C ASN A 173 -3.08 -4.19 4.71
N VAL A 174 -2.72 -4.68 5.89
CA VAL A 174 -3.25 -5.96 6.39
C VAL A 174 -4.79 -5.90 6.44
N MET A 175 -5.35 -4.77 6.92
CA MET A 175 -6.80 -4.58 7.01
C MET A 175 -7.41 -4.20 5.66
N THR A 176 -6.80 -3.26 4.93
CA THR A 176 -7.39 -2.79 3.67
C THR A 176 -7.31 -3.81 2.54
N THR A 177 -6.36 -4.75 2.60
CA THR A 177 -6.34 -5.89 1.67
C THR A 177 -7.57 -6.78 1.87
N ALA A 178 -8.01 -7.01 3.12
CA ALA A 178 -9.22 -7.77 3.40
C ALA A 178 -10.48 -7.03 2.93
N GLN A 179 -10.51 -5.69 3.02
CA GLN A 179 -11.60 -4.87 2.48
C GLN A 179 -11.64 -4.88 0.95
N PHE A 180 -10.49 -4.96 0.30
CA PHE A 180 -10.39 -5.02 -1.15
C PHE A 180 -10.86 -6.38 -1.70
N TRP A 181 -10.47 -7.48 -1.04
CA TRP A 181 -10.82 -8.84 -1.43
C TRP A 181 -12.01 -9.38 -0.64
N THR A 182 -13.18 -8.77 -0.78
CA THR A 182 -14.40 -9.14 -0.03
C THR A 182 -14.86 -10.58 -0.25
N GLU A 183 -14.58 -11.14 -1.42
CA GLU A 183 -14.99 -12.49 -1.82
C GLU A 183 -13.99 -13.58 -1.40
N LEU A 184 -12.79 -13.20 -0.95
CA LEU A 184 -11.77 -14.18 -0.53
C LEU A 184 -11.86 -14.44 0.97
N PRO A 185 -11.62 -15.69 1.41
CA PRO A 185 -11.42 -15.94 2.83
C PRO A 185 -10.20 -15.17 3.33
N ALA A 186 -10.29 -14.63 4.55
CA ALA A 186 -9.16 -13.97 5.19
C ALA A 186 -7.92 -14.89 5.26
N ILE A 187 -8.16 -16.16 5.57
CA ILE A 187 -7.17 -17.22 5.70
C ILE A 187 -7.76 -18.49 5.08
N ASP A 188 -7.04 -19.20 4.21
CA ASP A 188 -7.41 -20.57 3.85
C ASP A 188 -6.98 -21.50 5.00
N PRO A 189 -7.92 -22.15 5.71
CA PRO A 189 -7.58 -22.97 6.88
C PRO A 189 -6.70 -24.17 6.54
N ARG A 190 -6.70 -24.65 5.29
CA ARG A 190 -5.95 -25.84 4.86
C ARG A 190 -4.50 -25.53 4.55
N TRP A 191 -4.22 -24.30 4.14
CA TRP A 191 -2.91 -23.94 3.59
C TRP A 191 -2.24 -22.79 4.34
N LEU A 192 -2.97 -21.94 5.08
CA LEU A 192 -2.46 -20.78 5.84
C LEU A 192 -1.52 -19.82 5.08
N GLY A 193 -1.40 -19.92 3.76
CA GLY A 193 -0.41 -19.19 2.95
C GLY A 193 0.39 -20.09 2.00
N HIS A 194 0.37 -21.40 2.20
CA HIS A 194 1.14 -22.37 1.43
C HIS A 194 0.34 -23.06 0.32
N ASP A 195 -0.74 -22.44 -0.18
CA ASP A 195 -1.60 -23.08 -1.19
C ASP A 195 -0.81 -23.27 -2.50
N PRO A 196 -0.51 -24.52 -2.91
CA PRO A 196 0.27 -24.78 -4.12
C PRO A 196 -0.47 -24.39 -5.41
N ALA A 197 -1.80 -24.23 -5.35
CA ALA A 197 -2.63 -23.77 -6.46
C ALA A 197 -2.76 -22.24 -6.53
N ALA A 198 -2.30 -21.51 -5.51
CA ALA A 198 -2.24 -20.05 -5.56
C ALA A 198 -1.03 -19.62 -6.38
N HIS A 199 -1.27 -19.24 -7.64
CA HIS A 199 -0.20 -19.04 -8.62
C HIS A 199 0.25 -17.58 -8.81
N SER A 200 -0.48 -16.60 -8.27
CA SER A 200 -0.08 -15.19 -8.41
C SER A 200 -0.87 -14.23 -7.51
N TYR A 201 -0.41 -12.98 -7.44
CA TYR A 201 -1.19 -11.83 -6.95
C TYR A 201 -2.64 -11.76 -7.51
N LYS A 202 -2.89 -12.27 -8.72
CA LYS A 202 -4.21 -12.22 -9.38
C LYS A 202 -5.16 -13.32 -8.93
N ASP A 203 -4.63 -14.40 -8.35
CA ASP A 203 -5.42 -15.52 -7.82
C ASP A 203 -4.77 -16.03 -6.53
N PRO A 204 -4.84 -15.24 -5.43
CA PRO A 204 -4.16 -15.58 -4.19
C PRO A 204 -4.95 -16.59 -3.35
N ARG A 205 -6.21 -16.90 -3.70
CA ARG A 205 -7.13 -17.82 -2.96
C ARG A 205 -7.47 -17.44 -1.52
N SER A 206 -6.67 -16.63 -0.84
CA SER A 206 -6.94 -16.02 0.46
C SER A 206 -6.27 -14.65 0.59
N VAL A 207 -6.76 -13.83 1.52
CA VAL A 207 -6.16 -12.51 1.85
C VAL A 207 -4.75 -12.69 2.39
N LEU A 208 -4.52 -13.65 3.28
CA LEU A 208 -3.21 -13.92 3.87
C LEU A 208 -2.16 -14.23 2.80
N LYS A 209 -2.49 -15.12 1.83
CA LYS A 209 -1.60 -15.41 0.70
C LYS A 209 -1.32 -14.18 -0.16
N HIS A 210 -2.31 -13.32 -0.36
CA HIS A 210 -2.12 -12.10 -1.13
C HIS A 210 -1.09 -11.16 -0.49
N LEU A 211 -1.00 -11.13 0.85
CA LEU A 211 0.01 -10.34 1.56
C LEU A 211 1.44 -10.83 1.29
N GLU A 212 1.64 -12.12 1.01
CA GLU A 212 2.97 -12.67 0.68
C GLU A 212 3.51 -12.18 -0.66
N CYS A 213 2.66 -11.70 -1.58
CA CYS A 213 3.12 -11.14 -2.86
C CYS A 213 4.07 -9.94 -2.68
N ARG A 214 4.16 -9.39 -1.46
CA ARG A 214 5.05 -8.27 -1.11
C ARG A 214 6.49 -8.75 -0.96
N TYR A 215 6.73 -10.05 -0.83
CA TYR A 215 8.06 -10.65 -0.79
C TYR A 215 8.76 -10.47 -2.15
N ASP A 216 8.02 -10.61 -3.24
CA ASP A 216 8.49 -10.36 -4.60
C ASP A 216 8.96 -8.91 -4.79
N TRP A 217 8.51 -7.97 -3.96
CA TRP A 217 8.90 -6.57 -4.09
C TRP A 217 10.28 -6.27 -3.48
N ILE A 218 10.85 -7.19 -2.68
CA ILE A 218 12.22 -7.07 -2.17
C ILE A 218 13.19 -8.08 -2.80
N ASP A 219 12.68 -9.14 -3.44
CA ASP A 219 13.47 -10.16 -4.12
C ASP A 219 14.16 -9.59 -5.38
N PRO A 220 15.51 -9.52 -5.45
CA PRO A 220 16.23 -9.02 -6.62
C PRO A 220 15.98 -9.82 -7.92
N ALA A 221 15.51 -11.07 -7.83
CA ALA A 221 15.16 -11.87 -9.02
C ALA A 221 13.78 -11.53 -9.59
N SER A 222 12.96 -10.80 -8.83
CA SER A 222 11.60 -10.46 -9.23
C SER A 222 11.52 -9.25 -10.16
N ARG A 223 10.64 -9.34 -11.15
CA ARG A 223 10.36 -8.25 -12.10
C ARG A 223 9.61 -7.07 -11.48
N VAL A 224 9.17 -7.16 -10.23
CA VAL A 224 8.49 -6.08 -9.50
C VAL A 224 9.29 -5.60 -8.29
N CYS A 225 10.56 -5.99 -8.20
CA CYS A 225 11.44 -5.59 -7.11
C CYS A 225 11.64 -4.06 -7.07
N VAL A 226 11.61 -3.45 -5.88
CA VAL A 226 11.92 -2.03 -5.75
C VAL A 226 13.39 -1.76 -6.06
N ARG A 227 13.63 -0.62 -6.72
CA ARG A 227 14.93 -0.23 -7.28
C ARG A 227 15.62 0.85 -6.45
N LEU A 228 14.88 1.81 -5.90
CA LEU A 228 15.44 2.93 -5.15
C LEU A 228 15.95 2.46 -3.77
N PRO A 229 17.16 2.86 -3.34
CA PRO A 229 17.73 2.43 -2.07
C PRO A 229 16.85 2.75 -0.85
N LYS A 230 16.28 3.97 -0.82
CA LYS A 230 15.36 4.39 0.26
C LYS A 230 14.07 3.58 0.27
N ALA A 231 13.53 3.25 -0.91
CA ALA A 231 12.35 2.40 -1.04
C ALA A 231 12.62 0.99 -0.51
N ARG A 232 13.76 0.40 -0.91
CA ARG A 232 14.22 -0.91 -0.42
C ARG A 232 14.33 -0.93 1.11
N ALA A 233 14.98 0.05 1.72
CA ALA A 233 15.12 0.11 3.17
C ALA A 233 13.76 0.19 3.91
N LEU A 234 12.81 0.98 3.38
CA LEU A 234 11.45 1.06 3.93
C LEU A 234 10.70 -0.26 3.77
N LEU A 235 10.81 -0.88 2.59
CA LEU A 235 10.07 -2.08 2.22
C LEU A 235 10.58 -3.31 2.95
N GLU A 236 11.89 -3.49 3.10
CA GLU A 236 12.48 -4.59 3.88
C GLU A 236 11.97 -4.58 5.34
N ARG A 237 11.89 -3.40 5.95
CA ARG A 237 11.31 -3.27 7.29
C ARG A 237 9.84 -3.70 7.33
N ARG A 238 9.06 -3.33 6.31
CA ARG A 238 7.62 -3.64 6.21
C ARG A 238 7.38 -5.11 5.91
N VAL A 239 8.18 -5.72 5.04
CA VAL A 239 8.15 -7.15 4.75
C VAL A 239 8.51 -7.96 6.00
N ARG A 240 9.51 -7.56 6.79
CA ARG A 240 9.80 -8.22 8.09
C ARG A 240 8.61 -8.19 9.05
N PHE A 241 7.88 -7.07 9.09
CA PHE A 241 6.63 -7.00 9.86
C PHE A 241 5.57 -7.98 9.33
N LEU A 242 5.37 -8.04 8.01
CA LEU A 242 4.41 -8.98 7.39
C LEU A 242 4.79 -10.44 7.65
N GLN A 243 6.07 -10.79 7.57
CA GLN A 243 6.58 -12.12 7.92
C GLN A 243 6.27 -12.47 9.37
N ALA A 244 6.53 -11.56 10.31
CA ALA A 244 6.21 -11.77 11.73
C ALA A 244 4.70 -11.91 11.97
N TYR A 245 3.88 -11.11 11.29
CA TYR A 245 2.43 -11.20 11.36
C TYR A 245 1.89 -12.55 10.84
N ILE A 246 2.37 -13.01 9.69
CA ILE A 246 1.96 -14.29 9.10
C ILE A 246 2.40 -15.45 10.00
N ALA A 247 3.64 -15.43 10.51
CA ALA A 247 4.14 -16.45 11.43
C ALA A 247 3.30 -16.54 12.71
N GLU A 248 2.93 -15.40 13.31
CA GLU A 248 2.05 -15.38 14.49
C GLU A 248 0.67 -15.99 14.21
N VAL A 249 0.11 -15.76 13.01
CA VAL A 249 -1.15 -16.40 12.60
C VAL A 249 -0.99 -17.91 12.49
N GLU A 250 0.12 -18.41 11.95
CA GLU A 250 0.43 -19.84 11.87
C GLU A 250 0.59 -20.47 13.26
N ASP A 251 1.36 -19.82 14.14
CA ASP A 251 1.63 -20.28 15.50
C ASP A 251 0.33 -20.36 16.34
N GLN A 252 -0.52 -19.33 16.28
CA GLN A 252 -1.81 -19.34 16.97
C GLN A 252 -2.75 -20.44 16.46
N ARG A 253 -2.68 -20.81 15.18
CA ARG A 253 -3.45 -21.93 14.62
C ARG A 253 -2.88 -23.27 15.07
N ALA A 254 -1.57 -23.40 15.16
CA ALA A 254 -0.90 -24.59 15.67
C ALA A 254 -1.20 -24.81 17.16
N GLU A 255 -1.17 -23.75 17.98
CA GLU A 255 -1.43 -23.79 19.42
C GLU A 255 -2.80 -24.42 19.75
N ILE A 256 -3.82 -24.12 18.95
CA ILE A 256 -5.17 -24.66 19.11
C ILE A 256 -5.43 -25.94 18.29
N GLY A 257 -4.38 -26.55 17.72
CA GLY A 257 -4.48 -27.81 16.98
C GLY A 257 -5.18 -27.71 15.62
N LEU A 258 -5.25 -26.51 15.02
CA LEU A 258 -5.83 -26.28 13.69
C LEU A 258 -4.76 -26.17 12.58
N TRP A 259 -3.49 -26.43 12.88
CA TRP A 259 -2.39 -26.48 11.92
C TRP A 259 -1.36 -27.58 12.27
N PRO A 260 -0.95 -28.43 11.31
CA PRO A 260 -1.53 -28.58 9.98
C PRO A 260 -2.99 -28.99 10.06
N TYR A 261 -3.83 -28.45 9.17
CA TYR A 261 -5.26 -28.73 9.18
C TYR A 261 -5.50 -30.22 8.94
N PRO A 262 -6.46 -30.87 9.62
CA PRO A 262 -6.76 -32.28 9.40
C PRO A 262 -7.44 -32.46 8.04
N LEU A 263 -6.64 -32.50 6.98
CA LEU A 263 -7.08 -32.94 5.67
C LEU A 263 -7.34 -34.44 5.78
N GLY A 264 -8.61 -34.84 5.73
CA GLY A 264 -8.93 -36.23 5.44
C GLY A 264 -8.19 -36.65 4.18
N SER A 265 -7.47 -37.77 4.26
CA SER A 265 -6.79 -38.44 3.15
C SER A 265 -7.65 -38.55 1.90
#